data_AF-A0A350AEE2-F1
#
_entry.id   AF-A0A350AEE2-F1
#
_cell.length_a   1.000
_cell.length_b   1.000
_cell.length_c   1.000
_cell.angle_alpha   90.00
_cell.angle_beta   90.00
_cell.angle_gamma   90.00
#
_symmetry.space_group_name_H-M   'P 1'
#
loop_
_entity.id
_entity.type
_entity.pdbx_description
1 polymer ?
#
loop_
_entity_poly.entity_id
_entity_poly.type
_entity_poly.pdbx_seq_one_letter_code
_entity_poly.pdbx_strand_id
1 'polypeptide(L)'
;YKALTFHNTGSDFPLFADIAKYVKDAGKAAGAGDQIGTALYNRGLYAAMLAAEAAKTAQGIHNTAALTPAQMRDGMENLEITEEKMTALGLPGFGPSFKVSCQNHGGDGLTAVVQWDSAAKKWNKITDFIAPDSDVLGPLVAEDAAAYAKEAGITPACK
;
A
#
# COMPACT_ATOMS: atom_id res chain seq x y z
N TYR A 1 -1.76 -10.75 21.81
CA TYR A 1 -0.69 -10.00 21.11
C TYR A 1 -1.33 -8.94 20.23
N LYS A 2 -0.78 -7.73 20.19
CA LYS A 2 -1.27 -6.60 19.36
C LYS A 2 -0.16 -6.13 18.43
N ALA A 3 -0.51 -5.64 17.26
CA ALA A 3 0.42 -5.08 16.28
C ALA A 3 -0.23 -3.94 15.50
N LEU A 4 0.59 -3.10 14.87
CA LEU A 4 0.13 -2.08 13.93
C LEU A 4 0.05 -2.64 12.50
N THR A 5 -0.91 -2.16 11.73
CA THR A 5 -1.07 -2.48 10.31
C THR A 5 -1.56 -1.25 9.53
N PHE A 6 -1.27 -1.20 8.24
CA PHE A 6 -1.79 -0.22 7.28
C PHE A 6 -2.75 -0.85 6.26
N HIS A 7 -3.07 -2.13 6.47
CA HIS A 7 -4.06 -2.87 5.68
C HIS A 7 -4.88 -3.82 6.57
N ASN A 8 -6.02 -4.27 6.08
CA ASN A 8 -6.94 -5.13 6.78
C ASN A 8 -6.45 -6.59 6.76
N THR A 9 -7.14 -7.44 7.51
CA THR A 9 -6.71 -8.80 7.86
C THR A 9 -7.62 -9.86 7.24
N GLY A 10 -7.08 -11.04 7.00
CA GLY A 10 -7.84 -12.17 6.47
C GLY A 10 -8.08 -12.07 4.97
N SER A 11 -9.01 -12.89 4.46
CA SER A 11 -9.23 -13.10 3.03
C SER A 11 -10.69 -12.96 2.61
N ASP A 12 -11.52 -12.36 3.45
CA ASP A 12 -12.96 -12.19 3.20
C ASP A 12 -13.22 -10.94 2.35
N PHE A 13 -12.61 -10.91 1.16
CA PHE A 13 -12.75 -9.83 0.18
C PHE A 13 -12.94 -10.41 -1.22
N PRO A 14 -13.73 -9.76 -2.10
CA PRO A 14 -14.01 -10.26 -3.45
C PRO A 14 -12.77 -10.65 -4.27
N LEU A 15 -11.67 -9.91 -4.14
CA LEU A 15 -10.42 -10.20 -4.84
C LEU A 15 -9.87 -11.61 -4.56
N PHE A 16 -10.13 -12.18 -3.39
CA PHE A 16 -9.62 -13.51 -3.05
C PHE A 16 -10.29 -14.63 -3.85
N ALA A 17 -11.50 -14.43 -4.37
CA ALA A 17 -12.12 -15.35 -5.31
C ALA A 17 -11.35 -15.36 -6.65
N ASP A 18 -10.90 -14.19 -7.12
CA ASP A 18 -10.07 -14.08 -8.31
C ASP A 18 -8.68 -14.67 -8.10
N ILE A 19 -8.08 -14.47 -6.92
CA ILE A 19 -6.81 -15.13 -6.57
C ILE A 19 -6.97 -16.65 -6.58
N ALA A 20 -8.06 -17.18 -6.02
CA ALA A 20 -8.33 -18.61 -6.06
C ALA A 20 -8.37 -19.12 -7.52
N LYS A 21 -9.20 -18.48 -8.35
CA LYS A 21 -9.41 -18.89 -9.75
C LYS A 21 -8.17 -18.72 -10.63
N TYR A 22 -7.56 -17.54 -10.63
CA TYR A 22 -6.54 -17.15 -11.61
C TYR A 22 -5.12 -17.45 -11.16
N VAL A 23 -4.89 -17.65 -9.85
CA VAL A 23 -3.57 -17.93 -9.29
C VAL A 23 -3.50 -19.33 -8.71
N LYS A 24 -4.34 -19.66 -7.71
CA LYS A 24 -4.25 -20.93 -6.98
C LYS A 24 -4.63 -22.12 -7.87
N ASP A 25 -5.84 -22.12 -8.39
CA ASP A 25 -6.40 -23.23 -9.19
C ASP A 25 -5.69 -23.36 -10.54
N ALA A 26 -5.09 -22.27 -11.02
CA ALA A 26 -4.21 -22.25 -12.19
C ALA A 26 -2.79 -22.78 -11.91
N GLY A 27 -2.47 -23.22 -10.69
CA GLY A 27 -1.15 -23.75 -10.32
C GLY A 27 -0.03 -22.70 -10.29
N LYS A 28 -0.37 -21.41 -10.14
CA LYS A 28 0.58 -20.28 -10.13
C LYS A 28 0.87 -19.74 -8.74
N ALA A 29 0.36 -20.39 -7.70
CA ALA A 29 0.65 -19.99 -6.32
C ALA A 29 2.16 -20.15 -6.04
N ALA A 30 2.75 -19.16 -5.37
CA ALA A 30 4.13 -19.23 -4.93
C ALA A 30 4.27 -20.18 -3.72
N GLY A 31 5.39 -20.90 -3.64
CA GLY A 31 5.67 -21.83 -2.55
C GLY A 31 4.60 -22.92 -2.41
N ALA A 32 4.20 -23.22 -1.18
CA ALA A 32 3.15 -24.21 -0.89
C ALA A 32 1.72 -23.70 -1.16
N GLY A 33 1.55 -22.40 -1.48
CA GLY A 33 0.23 -21.79 -1.71
C GLY A 33 -0.65 -21.66 -0.45
N ASP A 34 -0.10 -21.89 0.74
CA ASP A 34 -0.79 -21.88 2.03
C ASP A 34 -0.75 -20.52 2.75
N GLN A 35 -0.05 -19.54 2.17
CA GLN A 35 0.09 -18.19 2.76
C GLN A 35 -1.03 -17.23 2.36
N ILE A 36 -1.91 -17.58 1.43
CA ILE A 36 -2.98 -16.71 0.92
C ILE A 36 -3.87 -16.25 2.09
N GLY A 37 -4.03 -14.94 2.26
CA GLY A 37 -4.86 -14.34 3.33
C GLY A 37 -4.14 -14.12 4.65
N THR A 38 -2.88 -14.57 4.78
CA THR A 38 -2.05 -14.25 5.95
C THR A 38 -1.62 -12.79 5.93
N ALA A 39 -1.23 -12.25 7.09
CA ALA A 39 -0.85 -10.85 7.22
C ALA A 39 0.25 -10.41 6.23
N LEU A 40 1.29 -11.23 6.03
CA LEU A 40 2.38 -10.91 5.10
C LEU A 40 1.98 -11.07 3.63
N TYR A 41 1.17 -12.07 3.31
CA TYR A 41 0.62 -12.20 1.96
C TYR A 41 -0.24 -10.99 1.59
N ASN A 42 -1.12 -10.57 2.50
CA ASN A 42 -1.96 -9.38 2.36
C ASN A 42 -1.12 -8.11 2.16
N ARG A 43 -0.01 -7.98 2.90
CA ARG A 43 0.92 -6.85 2.73
C ARG A 43 1.53 -6.82 1.33
N GLY A 44 2.02 -7.97 0.85
CA GLY A 44 2.60 -8.09 -0.49
C GLY A 44 1.56 -7.85 -1.59
N LEU A 45 0.36 -8.41 -1.42
CA LEU A 45 -0.77 -8.20 -2.32
C LEU A 45 -1.14 -6.72 -2.41
N TYR A 46 -1.23 -6.03 -1.26
CA TYR A 46 -1.57 -4.61 -1.24
C TYR A 46 -0.51 -3.77 -1.92
N ALA A 47 0.77 -4.03 -1.64
CA ALA A 47 1.88 -3.36 -2.31
C ALA A 47 1.85 -3.57 -3.83
N ALA A 48 1.56 -4.78 -4.29
CA ALA A 48 1.44 -5.09 -5.71
C ALA A 48 0.24 -4.38 -6.36
N MET A 49 -0.91 -4.31 -5.68
CA MET A 49 -2.08 -3.56 -6.13
C MET A 49 -1.75 -2.07 -6.29
N LEU A 50 -1.10 -1.46 -5.30
CA LEU A 50 -0.69 -0.06 -5.34
C LEU A 50 0.29 0.22 -6.48
N ALA A 51 1.28 -0.66 -6.69
CA ALA A 51 2.22 -0.55 -7.80
C ALA A 51 1.51 -0.67 -9.17
N ALA A 52 0.55 -1.58 -9.30
CA ALA A 52 -0.23 -1.73 -10.53
C ALA A 52 -1.10 -0.49 -10.83
N GLU A 53 -1.75 0.08 -9.81
CA GLU A 53 -2.54 1.31 -9.98
C GLU A 53 -1.66 2.52 -10.27
N ALA A 54 -0.48 2.64 -9.66
CA ALA A 54 0.50 3.68 -10.01
C ALA A 54 0.98 3.55 -11.47
N ALA A 55 1.22 2.31 -11.93
CA ALA A 55 1.59 2.07 -13.32
C ALA A 55 0.45 2.47 -14.27
N LYS A 56 -0.80 2.14 -13.94
CA LYS A 56 -1.97 2.57 -14.72
C LYS A 56 -2.10 4.09 -14.78
N THR A 57 -1.85 4.79 -13.68
CA THR A 57 -1.80 6.25 -13.64
C THR A 57 -0.69 6.79 -14.56
N ALA A 58 0.53 6.26 -14.47
CA ALA A 58 1.64 6.64 -15.35
C ALA A 58 1.33 6.38 -16.83
N GLN A 59 0.75 5.23 -17.16
CA GLN A 59 0.36 4.89 -18.53
C GLN A 59 -0.67 5.88 -19.06
N GLY A 60 -1.60 6.36 -18.22
CA GLY A 60 -2.53 7.43 -18.56
C GLY A 60 -1.85 8.78 -18.78
N ILE A 61 -0.90 9.17 -17.92
CA ILE A 61 -0.16 10.44 -18.04
C ILE A 61 0.67 10.48 -19.32
N HIS A 62 1.35 9.38 -19.65
CA HIS A 62 2.33 9.35 -20.74
C HIS A 62 1.82 8.68 -22.02
N ASN A 63 0.58 8.17 -22.02
CA ASN A 63 -0.05 7.49 -23.14
C ASN A 63 0.84 6.39 -23.76
N THR A 64 1.45 5.56 -22.90
CA THR A 64 2.33 4.46 -23.31
C THR A 64 2.14 3.26 -22.40
N ALA A 65 2.22 2.05 -22.94
CA ALA A 65 2.19 0.83 -22.14
C ALA A 65 3.55 0.50 -21.52
N ALA A 66 4.65 0.87 -22.20
CA ALA A 66 6.02 0.63 -21.75
C ALA A 66 6.55 1.88 -21.03
N LEU A 67 6.57 1.81 -19.70
CA LEU A 67 7.02 2.90 -18.85
C LEU A 67 8.54 2.88 -18.67
N THR A 68 9.16 4.04 -18.77
CA THR A 68 10.50 4.27 -18.21
C THR A 68 10.44 4.44 -16.68
N PRO A 69 11.56 4.31 -15.95
CA PRO A 69 11.57 4.54 -14.50
C PRO A 69 11.05 5.92 -14.08
N ALA A 70 11.40 6.98 -14.82
CA ALA A 70 10.93 8.33 -14.54
C ALA A 70 9.40 8.46 -14.71
N GLN A 71 8.84 7.84 -15.74
CA GLN A 71 7.39 7.82 -15.95
C GLN A 71 6.67 7.01 -14.88
N MET A 72 7.26 5.92 -14.41
CA MET A 72 6.70 5.15 -13.29
C MET A 72 6.67 6.00 -12.00
N ARG A 73 7.75 6.76 -11.71
CA ARG A 73 7.77 7.72 -10.61
C ARG A 73 6.62 8.73 -10.75
N ASP A 74 6.43 9.32 -11.93
CA ASP A 74 5.37 10.29 -12.16
C ASP A 74 3.97 9.70 -11.86
N GLY A 75 3.74 8.42 -12.16
CA GLY A 75 2.51 7.72 -11.76
C GLY A 75 2.40 7.43 -10.27
N MET A 76 3.50 7.09 -9.59
CA MET A 76 3.52 6.92 -8.13
C MET A 76 3.24 8.25 -7.43
N GLU A 77 3.85 9.35 -7.87
CA GLU A 77 3.67 10.70 -7.32
C GLU A 77 2.29 11.31 -7.64
N ASN A 78 1.48 10.65 -8.48
CA ASN A 78 0.09 11.01 -8.76
C ASN A 78 -0.89 9.90 -8.36
N LEU A 79 -0.45 8.92 -7.55
CA LEU A 79 -1.29 7.83 -7.11
C LEU A 79 -2.36 8.36 -6.14
N GLU A 80 -3.61 8.10 -6.46
CA GLU A 80 -4.77 8.39 -5.61
C GLU A 80 -5.60 7.12 -5.42
N ILE A 81 -5.76 6.71 -4.16
CA ILE A 81 -6.53 5.54 -3.74
C ILE A 81 -7.72 6.04 -2.94
N THR A 82 -8.91 5.91 -3.52
CA THR A 82 -10.19 6.20 -2.85
C THR A 82 -10.85 4.89 -2.44
N GLU A 83 -11.81 4.95 -1.51
CA GLU A 83 -12.59 3.77 -1.12
C GLU A 83 -13.37 3.19 -2.30
N GLU A 84 -13.88 4.03 -3.21
CA GLU A 84 -14.56 3.57 -4.43
C GLU A 84 -13.60 2.77 -5.33
N LYS A 85 -12.37 3.26 -5.51
CA LYS A 85 -11.34 2.55 -6.26
C LYS A 85 -10.98 1.23 -5.57
N MET A 86 -10.81 1.23 -4.26
CA MET A 86 -10.45 0.03 -3.50
C MET A 86 -11.57 -1.03 -3.56
N THR A 87 -12.82 -0.59 -3.45
CA THR A 87 -14.00 -1.45 -3.64
C THR A 87 -14.05 -2.01 -5.06
N ALA A 88 -13.82 -1.20 -6.09
CA ALA A 88 -13.79 -1.65 -7.48
C ALA A 88 -12.69 -2.67 -7.76
N LEU A 89 -11.58 -2.62 -7.02
CA LEU A 89 -10.49 -3.61 -7.05
C LEU A 89 -10.76 -4.85 -6.19
N GLY A 90 -11.95 -4.96 -5.60
CA GLY A 90 -12.36 -6.11 -4.80
C GLY A 90 -11.79 -6.15 -3.39
N LEU A 91 -11.41 -4.99 -2.83
CA LEU A 91 -10.80 -4.83 -1.51
C LEU A 91 -11.50 -3.73 -0.66
N PRO A 92 -12.84 -3.75 -0.52
CA PRO A 92 -13.55 -2.71 0.25
C PRO A 92 -13.01 -2.61 1.68
N GLY A 93 -12.70 -1.39 2.15
CA GLY A 93 -12.18 -1.12 3.49
C GLY A 93 -10.88 -1.85 3.84
N PHE A 94 -10.08 -2.22 2.83
CA PHE A 94 -8.83 -2.95 3.03
C PHE A 94 -7.70 -2.05 3.51
N GLY A 95 -7.67 -0.78 3.13
CA GLY A 95 -6.70 0.21 3.56
C GLY A 95 -7.35 1.58 3.68
N PRO A 96 -6.64 2.59 4.18
CA PRO A 96 -7.13 3.96 4.14
C PRO A 96 -7.19 4.50 2.70
N SER A 97 -8.03 5.51 2.48
CA SER A 97 -7.90 6.36 1.29
C SER A 97 -6.71 7.29 1.47
N PHE A 98 -5.97 7.58 0.39
CA PHE A 98 -4.83 8.48 0.41
C PHE A 98 -4.48 8.99 -0.98
N LYS A 99 -3.67 10.05 -1.01
CA LYS A 99 -3.07 10.60 -2.21
C LYS A 99 -1.57 10.82 -2.00
N VAL A 100 -0.81 10.46 -3.01
CA VAL A 100 0.65 10.68 -3.07
C VAL A 100 0.93 11.99 -3.81
N SER A 101 2.02 12.64 -3.47
CA SER A 101 2.58 13.79 -4.19
C SER A 101 4.11 13.70 -4.19
N CYS A 102 4.79 14.53 -4.99
CA CYS A 102 6.25 14.62 -4.92
C CYS A 102 6.74 14.92 -3.49
N GLN A 103 6.07 15.84 -2.78
CA GLN A 103 6.40 16.21 -1.40
C GLN A 103 6.06 15.12 -0.37
N ASN A 104 5.13 14.22 -0.68
CA ASN A 104 4.68 13.18 0.23
C ASN A 104 4.55 11.82 -0.48
N HIS A 105 5.62 11.03 -0.42
CA HIS A 105 5.65 9.64 -0.91
C HIS A 105 4.99 8.64 0.05
N GLY A 106 4.68 9.03 1.29
CA GLY A 106 4.17 8.14 2.35
C GLY A 106 2.66 8.19 2.57
N GLY A 107 1.96 9.15 1.97
CA GLY A 107 0.54 9.43 2.25
C GLY A 107 0.34 9.96 3.68
N ASP A 108 -0.87 9.75 4.24
CA ASP A 108 -1.25 10.29 5.56
C ASP A 108 -0.74 9.42 6.74
N GLY A 109 -0.01 8.34 6.46
CA GLY A 109 0.59 7.48 7.49
C GLY A 109 -0.41 6.75 8.40
N LEU A 110 -1.68 6.62 8.00
CA LEU A 110 -2.72 6.06 8.86
C LEU A 110 -2.46 4.58 9.16
N THR A 111 -2.62 4.20 10.43
CA THR A 111 -2.44 2.82 10.89
C THR A 111 -3.57 2.37 11.81
N ALA A 112 -3.87 1.08 11.81
CA ALA A 112 -4.85 0.47 12.71
C ALA A 112 -4.16 -0.52 13.65
N VAL A 113 -4.77 -0.76 14.80
CA VAL A 113 -4.34 -1.81 15.72
C VAL A 113 -5.07 -3.11 15.38
N VAL A 114 -4.31 -4.18 15.21
CA VAL A 114 -4.82 -5.54 15.10
C VAL A 114 -4.46 -6.36 16.32
N GLN A 115 -5.32 -7.31 16.66
CA GLN A 115 -5.12 -8.24 17.78
C GLN A 115 -5.22 -9.68 17.30
N TRP A 116 -4.25 -10.50 17.73
CA TRP A 116 -4.25 -11.94 17.50
C TRP A 116 -5.25 -12.63 18.43
N ASP A 117 -6.18 -13.37 17.83
CA ASP A 117 -7.08 -14.30 18.50
C ASP A 117 -6.50 -15.71 18.39
N SER A 118 -5.99 -16.24 19.49
CA SER A 118 -5.38 -17.57 19.53
C SER A 118 -6.39 -18.71 19.42
N ALA A 119 -7.64 -18.50 19.82
CA ALA A 119 -8.67 -19.52 19.74
C ALA A 119 -9.15 -19.68 18.29
N ALA A 120 -9.42 -18.57 17.60
CA ALA A 120 -9.82 -18.57 16.20
C ALA A 120 -8.63 -18.59 15.21
N LYS A 121 -7.39 -18.50 15.72
CA LYS A 121 -6.14 -18.45 14.93
C LYS A 121 -6.18 -17.38 13.82
N LYS A 122 -6.69 -16.19 14.15
CA LYS A 122 -6.85 -15.09 13.20
C LYS A 122 -6.47 -13.75 13.80
N TRP A 123 -6.21 -12.80 12.92
CA TRP A 123 -6.05 -11.40 13.26
C TRP A 123 -7.40 -10.68 13.14
N ASN A 124 -7.70 -9.80 14.09
CA ASN A 124 -8.86 -8.91 14.03
C ASN A 124 -8.39 -7.46 14.10
N LYS A 125 -8.88 -6.61 13.20
CA LYS A 125 -8.75 -5.15 13.33
C LYS A 125 -9.66 -4.66 14.46
N ILE A 126 -9.09 -4.01 15.47
CA ILE A 126 -9.82 -3.59 16.68
C ILE A 126 -9.96 -2.07 16.82
N THR A 127 -9.42 -1.32 15.87
CA THR A 127 -9.58 0.14 15.76
C THR A 127 -9.85 0.51 14.30
N ASP A 128 -10.32 1.73 14.09
CA ASP A 128 -10.20 2.39 12.80
C ASP A 128 -8.74 2.71 12.47
N PHE A 129 -8.50 3.26 11.29
CA PHE A 129 -7.21 3.82 10.92
C PHE A 129 -7.03 5.17 11.62
N ILE A 130 -5.91 5.33 12.31
CA ILE A 130 -5.57 6.47 13.17
C ILE A 130 -4.35 7.16 12.57
N ALA A 131 -4.40 8.50 12.54
CA ALA A 131 -3.29 9.31 12.06
C ALA A 131 -2.14 9.39 13.07
N PRO A 132 -0.88 9.46 12.59
CA PRO A 132 0.24 9.82 13.45
C PRO A 132 0.19 11.32 13.78
N ASP A 133 1.03 11.74 14.72
CA ASP A 133 1.22 13.16 15.05
C ASP A 133 2.16 13.82 14.03
N SER A 134 1.56 14.35 12.96
CA SER A 134 2.32 14.99 11.86
C SER A 134 3.04 16.27 12.28
N ASP A 135 2.56 16.97 13.32
CA ASP A 135 3.20 18.20 13.81
C ASP A 135 4.53 17.87 14.50
N VAL A 136 4.62 16.68 15.11
CA VAL A 136 5.86 16.15 15.68
C VAL A 136 6.75 15.51 14.61
N LEU A 137 6.17 14.69 13.72
CA LEU A 137 6.96 13.92 12.75
C LEU A 137 7.44 14.73 11.55
N GLY A 138 6.65 15.70 11.07
CA GLY A 138 6.95 16.50 9.89
C GLY A 138 8.29 17.22 9.95
N PRO A 139 8.62 17.95 11.04
CA PRO A 139 9.92 18.59 11.21
C PRO A 139 11.09 17.60 11.18
N LEU A 140 10.93 16.42 11.79
CA LEU A 140 11.96 15.38 11.82
C LEU A 140 12.22 14.80 10.42
N VAL A 141 11.16 14.53 9.66
CA VAL A 141 11.26 14.06 8.27
C VAL A 141 11.97 15.10 7.41
N ALA A 142 11.64 16.39 7.56
CA ALA A 142 12.26 17.46 6.79
C ALA A 142 13.75 17.63 7.13
N GLU A 143 14.11 17.58 8.42
CA GLU A 143 15.49 17.64 8.89
C GLU A 143 16.32 16.47 8.35
N ASP A 144 15.85 15.24 8.53
CA ASP A 144 16.56 14.03 8.11
C ASP A 144 16.71 13.96 6.58
N ALA A 145 15.67 14.33 5.83
CA ALA A 145 15.73 14.38 4.36
C ALA A 145 16.73 15.42 3.87
N ALA A 146 16.77 16.61 4.49
CA ALA A 146 17.72 17.67 4.14
C ALA A 146 19.17 17.29 4.51
N ALA A 147 19.37 16.65 5.66
CA ALA A 147 20.66 16.14 6.10
C ALA A 147 21.21 15.09 5.12
N TYR A 148 20.39 14.10 4.76
CA TYR A 148 20.77 13.08 3.79
C TYR A 148 21.06 13.68 2.41
N ALA A 149 20.23 14.62 1.94
CA ALA A 149 20.46 15.29 0.65
C ALA A 149 21.81 16.02 0.61
N LYS A 150 22.17 16.70 1.71
CA LYS A 150 23.48 17.35 1.84
C LYS A 150 24.64 16.35 1.85
N GLU A 151 24.52 15.27 2.61
CA GLU A 151 25.54 14.22 2.70
C GLU A 151 25.78 13.53 1.34
N ALA A 152 24.70 13.19 0.65
CA ALA A 152 24.73 12.48 -0.62
C ALA A 152 24.95 13.40 -1.85
N GLY A 153 25.04 14.72 -1.66
CA GLY A 153 25.17 15.68 -2.77
C GLY A 153 23.95 15.74 -3.68
N ILE A 154 22.76 15.47 -3.15
CA ILE A 154 21.48 15.45 -3.88
C ILE A 154 20.85 16.84 -3.84
N THR A 155 20.40 17.34 -4.99
CA THR A 155 19.54 18.52 -5.07
C THR A 155 18.07 18.08 -4.98
N PRO A 156 17.28 18.54 -3.99
CA PRO A 156 15.86 18.21 -3.90
C PRO A 156 15.10 18.58 -5.19
N ALA A 157 14.31 17.64 -5.70
CA ALA A 157 13.68 17.75 -7.02
C ALA A 157 12.22 18.22 -6.99
N CYS A 158 11.54 18.09 -5.86
CA CYS A 158 10.14 18.50 -5.70
C CYS A 158 10.04 20.02 -5.59
N LYS A 159 9.03 20.59 -6.25
CA LYS A 159 8.71 22.02 -6.27
C LYS A 159 7.41 22.28 -5.55
#